data_AF-A0A2W0A273-F1
#
_entry.id   AF-A0A2W0A273-F1
#
_cell.length_a   1.000
_cell.length_b   1.000
_cell.length_c   1.000
_cell.angle_alpha   90.00
_cell.angle_beta   90.00
_cell.angle_gamma   90.00
#
_symmetry.space_group_name_H-M   'P 1'
#
loop_
_entity.id
_entity.type
_entity.pdbx_description
1 polymer ?
#
loop_
_entity_poly.entity_id
_entity_poly.type
_entity_poly.pdbx_seq_one_letter_code
_entity_poly.pdbx_strand_id
1 'polypeptide(L)'
;DPIGKIILVDSVPYQVIGVEEKRKGQFFKDQSADRVATVPYHSYEKHHPVDNDNFIGAVPYPGMKSTAEDQIREVLRRRRKVPYNKPDSFGISSADAIATQFHQITGMVALVTIVISSIGLMIGGVGVMNIMLMSVTERTREIGVRKAIGARRRDIIGQFLAEAITLTGAGGVIGVLISFGVSLLISLIFPSLPTSVPMWAVVTGVLVSMSVGLFFGMYPAVKAARLDPVDALRYE
;
A
#
# COMPACT_ATOMS: atom_id res chain seq x y z
N ASP A 1 -7.27 37.43 -19.45
CA ASP A 1 -8.63 37.32 -18.91
C ASP A 1 -9.57 36.76 -19.98
N PRO A 2 -10.19 35.58 -19.76
CA PRO A 2 -11.14 34.98 -20.70
C PRO A 2 -12.59 35.43 -20.49
N ILE A 3 -12.92 36.09 -19.37
CA ILE A 3 -14.29 36.47 -19.03
C ILE A 3 -14.84 37.47 -20.07
N GLY A 4 -16.09 37.27 -20.48
CA GLY A 4 -16.80 38.11 -21.45
C GLY A 4 -16.53 37.77 -22.92
N LYS A 5 -15.52 36.93 -23.22
CA LYS A 5 -15.23 36.50 -24.59
C LYS A 5 -16.18 35.39 -25.05
N ILE A 6 -16.39 35.32 -26.36
CA ILE A 6 -17.16 34.25 -26.99
C ILE A 6 -16.20 33.13 -27.41
N ILE A 7 -16.53 31.90 -27.03
CA ILE A 7 -15.86 30.67 -27.46
C ILE A 7 -16.86 29.78 -28.18
N LEU A 8 -16.38 28.94 -29.11
CA LEU A 8 -17.21 27.91 -29.73
C LEU A 8 -17.02 26.60 -28.97
N VAL A 9 -18.13 26.02 -28.51
CA VAL A 9 -18.20 24.66 -27.97
C VAL A 9 -19.08 23.86 -28.92
N ASP A 10 -18.53 22.84 -29.57
CA ASP A 10 -19.21 22.03 -30.58
C ASP A 10 -19.95 22.85 -31.65
N SER A 11 -19.27 23.88 -32.17
CA SER A 11 -19.80 24.82 -33.19
C SER A 11 -20.92 25.75 -32.72
N VAL A 12 -21.23 25.78 -31.42
CA VAL A 12 -22.20 26.71 -30.81
C VAL A 12 -21.45 27.82 -30.05
N PRO A 13 -21.76 29.11 -30.29
CA PRO A 13 -21.11 30.21 -29.59
C PRO A 13 -21.65 30.36 -28.15
N TYR A 14 -20.74 30.35 -27.17
CA TYR A 14 -21.02 30.62 -25.76
C TYR A 14 -20.16 31.76 -25.22
N GLN A 15 -20.73 32.59 -24.35
CA GLN A 15 -19.98 33.62 -23.63
C GLN A 15 -19.40 33.06 -22.33
N VAL A 16 -18.11 33.30 -22.08
CA VAL A 16 -17.43 32.89 -20.85
C VAL A 16 -17.85 33.79 -19.69
N ILE A 17 -18.52 33.23 -18.68
CA ILE A 17 -18.99 33.96 -17.48
C ILE A 17 -18.10 33.72 -16.25
N GLY A 18 -17.22 32.72 -16.29
CA GLY A 18 -16.37 32.34 -15.17
C GLY A 18 -15.34 31.28 -15.56
N VAL A 19 -14.37 31.05 -14.68
CA VAL A 19 -13.33 30.03 -14.82
C VAL A 19 -13.25 29.23 -13.53
N GLU A 20 -13.27 27.91 -13.65
CA GLU A 20 -13.11 27.01 -12.51
C GLU A 20 -11.63 26.90 -12.11
N GLU A 21 -11.37 26.67 -10.82
CA GLU A 21 -10.01 26.34 -10.37
C GLU A 21 -9.59 24.98 -10.94
N LYS A 22 -8.30 24.84 -11.25
CA LYS A 22 -7.74 23.56 -11.70
C LYS A 22 -8.00 22.46 -10.67
N ARG A 23 -8.43 21.29 -11.14
CA ARG A 23 -8.68 20.14 -10.25
C ARG A 23 -7.37 19.72 -9.58
N LYS A 24 -7.37 19.71 -8.25
CA LYS A 24 -6.24 19.23 -7.43
C LYS A 24 -6.32 17.70 -7.31
N GLY A 25 -5.18 17.00 -7.34
CA GLY A 25 -5.09 15.57 -7.01
C GLY A 25 -5.23 14.58 -8.17
N GLN A 26 -5.00 14.98 -9.42
CA GLN A 26 -4.94 14.01 -10.53
C GLN A 26 -3.70 13.12 -10.44
N PHE A 27 -3.92 11.81 -10.45
CA PHE A 27 -2.89 10.77 -10.31
C PHE A 27 -1.91 10.74 -11.49
N PHE A 28 -2.41 11.07 -12.69
CA PHE A 28 -1.64 11.33 -13.89
C PHE A 28 -1.87 12.78 -14.28
N LYS A 29 -0.82 13.50 -14.69
CA LYS A 29 -0.87 14.89 -15.14
C LYS A 29 -1.57 14.97 -16.51
N ASP A 30 -2.85 14.60 -16.54
CA ASP A 30 -3.65 14.56 -17.74
C ASP A 30 -4.18 15.97 -18.03
N GLN A 31 -3.50 16.66 -18.96
CA GLN A 31 -3.89 17.99 -19.41
C GLN A 31 -5.27 18.00 -20.11
N SER A 32 -5.85 16.84 -20.43
CA SER A 32 -7.22 16.76 -20.96
C SER A 32 -8.27 17.09 -19.90
N ALA A 33 -8.00 16.79 -18.63
CA ALA A 33 -9.00 16.90 -17.57
C ALA A 33 -9.22 18.34 -17.06
N ASP A 34 -8.35 19.28 -17.46
CA ASP A 34 -8.52 20.73 -17.27
C ASP A 34 -9.16 21.42 -18.50
N ARG A 35 -9.41 20.69 -19.61
CA ARG A 35 -10.05 21.20 -20.82
C ARG A 35 -11.54 20.85 -20.84
N VAL A 36 -12.26 21.34 -19.85
CA VAL A 36 -13.70 21.11 -19.69
C VAL A 36 -14.44 22.45 -19.76
N ALA A 37 -15.53 22.50 -20.50
CA ALA A 37 -16.46 23.64 -20.53
C ALA A 37 -17.78 23.23 -19.89
N THR A 38 -18.16 23.91 -18.80
CA THR A 38 -19.46 23.70 -18.13
C THR A 38 -20.47 24.69 -18.70
N VAL A 39 -21.53 24.19 -19.33
CA VAL A 39 -22.61 25.00 -19.91
C VAL A 39 -23.96 24.69 -19.26
N PRO A 40 -24.91 25.63 -19.23
CA PRO A 40 -26.25 25.37 -18.69
C PRO A 40 -26.95 24.22 -19.44
N TYR A 41 -27.55 23.29 -18.70
CA TYR A 41 -28.17 22.07 -19.23
C TYR A 41 -29.14 22.31 -20.38
N HIS A 42 -30.15 23.17 -20.18
CA HIS A 42 -31.17 23.43 -21.20
C HIS A 42 -30.62 24.15 -22.45
N SER A 43 -29.55 24.94 -22.30
CA SER A 43 -28.88 25.56 -23.45
C SER A 43 -28.19 24.50 -24.30
N TYR A 44 -27.52 23.53 -23.65
CA TYR A 44 -26.87 22.42 -24.33
C TYR A 44 -27.89 21.49 -25.02
N GLU A 45 -28.94 21.08 -24.30
CA GLU A 45 -30.01 20.19 -24.77
C GLU A 45 -30.69 20.72 -26.04
N LYS A 46 -30.91 22.04 -26.14
CA LYS A 46 -31.51 22.68 -27.32
C LYS A 46 -30.69 22.49 -28.60
N HIS A 47 -29.36 22.45 -28.47
CA HIS A 47 -28.45 22.31 -29.59
C HIS A 47 -28.02 20.85 -29.84
N HIS A 48 -28.15 19.97 -28.84
CA HIS A 48 -27.77 18.57 -28.89
C HIS A 48 -28.91 17.64 -28.43
N PRO A 49 -30.09 17.63 -29.10
CA PRO A 49 -31.26 16.88 -28.64
C PRO A 49 -31.12 15.35 -28.77
N VAL A 50 -30.08 14.87 -29.46
CA VAL A 50 -29.81 13.43 -29.67
C VAL A 50 -29.04 12.83 -28.48
N ASP A 51 -28.36 13.67 -27.70
CA ASP A 51 -27.54 13.24 -26.58
C ASP A 51 -28.44 12.90 -25.38
N ASN A 52 -28.45 11.63 -25.00
CA ASN A 52 -29.35 11.10 -23.96
C ASN A 52 -28.62 10.66 -22.68
N ASP A 53 -27.31 10.89 -22.61
CA ASP A 53 -26.49 10.58 -21.43
C ASP A 53 -26.59 11.69 -20.40
N ASN A 54 -27.54 11.50 -19.47
CA ASN A 54 -27.81 12.44 -18.40
C ASN A 54 -27.20 11.96 -17.08
N PHE A 55 -26.44 12.84 -16.42
CA PHE A 55 -25.99 12.64 -15.05
C PHE A 55 -26.88 13.43 -14.08
N ILE A 56 -27.49 12.75 -13.11
CA ILE A 56 -28.38 13.38 -12.12
C ILE A 56 -27.71 13.30 -10.76
N GLY A 57 -27.42 14.47 -10.18
CA GLY A 57 -26.95 14.57 -8.80
C GLY A 57 -28.11 14.53 -7.82
N ALA A 58 -28.01 13.68 -6.80
CA ALA A 58 -28.95 13.62 -5.68
C ALA A 58 -28.18 13.62 -4.35
N VAL A 59 -28.62 14.41 -3.39
CA VAL A 59 -28.04 14.47 -2.04
C VAL A 59 -29.06 13.89 -1.07
N PRO A 60 -28.79 12.71 -0.48
CA PRO A 60 -29.71 12.10 0.48
C PRO A 60 -29.68 12.84 1.82
N TYR A 61 -30.78 12.79 2.57
CA TYR A 61 -30.78 13.18 3.98
C TYR A 61 -29.81 12.29 4.79
N PRO A 62 -29.22 12.83 5.88
CA PRO A 62 -28.29 12.06 6.72
C PRO A 62 -28.90 10.72 7.16
N GLY A 63 -28.15 9.62 6.97
CA GLY A 63 -28.59 8.26 7.33
C GLY A 63 -29.58 7.59 6.37
N MET A 64 -30.11 8.30 5.37
CA MET A 64 -31.11 7.76 4.43
C MET A 64 -30.54 7.35 3.07
N LYS A 65 -29.22 7.17 2.95
CA LYS A 65 -28.55 6.91 1.67
C LYS A 65 -29.10 5.68 0.95
N SER A 66 -29.17 4.52 1.63
CA SER A 66 -29.66 3.27 1.01
C SER A 66 -31.11 3.44 0.54
N THR A 67 -31.96 4.01 1.38
CA THR A 67 -33.36 4.28 1.05
C THR A 67 -33.49 5.23 -0.14
N ALA A 68 -32.66 6.26 -0.21
CA ALA A 68 -32.63 7.19 -1.34
C ALA A 68 -32.17 6.50 -2.64
N GLU A 69 -31.14 5.66 -2.59
CA GLU A 69 -30.69 4.87 -3.74
C GLU A 69 -31.81 3.95 -4.25
N ASP A 70 -32.55 3.29 -3.36
CA ASP A 70 -33.66 2.42 -3.71
C ASP A 70 -34.85 3.21 -4.31
N GLN A 71 -35.21 4.35 -3.72
CA GLN A 71 -36.26 5.23 -4.24
C GLN A 71 -35.90 5.81 -5.61
N ILE A 72 -34.65 6.26 -5.78
CA ILE A 72 -34.15 6.74 -7.07
C ILE A 72 -34.21 5.62 -8.11
N ARG A 73 -33.76 4.40 -7.74
CA ARG A 73 -33.83 3.22 -8.63
C ARG A 73 -35.27 2.95 -9.05
N GLU A 74 -36.21 2.93 -8.11
CA GLU A 74 -37.63 2.69 -8.39
C GLU A 74 -38.21 3.73 -9.35
N VAL A 75 -38.00 5.02 -9.08
CA VAL A 75 -38.48 6.12 -9.92
C VAL A 75 -37.88 6.05 -11.32
N LEU A 76 -36.58 5.79 -11.44
CA LEU A 76 -35.90 5.69 -12.73
C LEU A 76 -36.32 4.46 -13.53
N ARG A 77 -36.48 3.29 -12.88
CA ARG A 77 -37.01 2.09 -13.55
C ARG A 77 -38.42 2.30 -14.09
N ARG A 78 -39.29 2.97 -13.31
CA ARG A 78 -40.65 3.34 -13.76
C ARG A 78 -40.60 4.30 -14.93
N ARG A 79 -39.82 5.38 -14.84
CA ARG A 79 -39.69 6.40 -15.89
C ARG A 79 -39.11 5.82 -17.19
N ARG A 80 -38.14 4.92 -17.09
CA ARG A 80 -37.52 4.22 -18.24
C ARG A 80 -38.27 2.95 -18.67
N LYS A 81 -39.38 2.61 -18.02
CA LYS A 81 -40.20 1.42 -18.30
C LYS A 81 -39.38 0.10 -18.31
N VAL A 82 -38.42 -0.02 -17.41
CA VAL A 82 -37.54 -1.21 -17.30
C VAL A 82 -38.36 -2.40 -16.76
N PRO A 83 -38.47 -3.53 -17.49
CA PRO A 83 -39.18 -4.72 -17.00
C PRO A 83 -38.61 -5.25 -15.68
N TYR A 84 -39.44 -5.89 -14.85
CA TYR A 84 -39.04 -6.39 -13.53
C TYR A 84 -37.93 -7.46 -13.59
N ASN A 85 -37.84 -8.20 -14.68
CA ASN A 85 -36.87 -9.29 -14.90
C ASN A 85 -35.60 -8.86 -15.65
N LYS A 86 -35.42 -7.55 -15.89
CA LYS A 86 -34.24 -7.00 -16.58
C LYS A 86 -33.34 -6.22 -15.61
N PRO A 87 -32.02 -6.21 -15.85
CA PRO A 87 -31.10 -5.36 -15.10
C PRO A 87 -31.42 -3.87 -15.33
N ASP A 88 -30.93 -3.02 -14.42
CA ASP A 88 -31.08 -1.58 -14.54
C ASP A 88 -30.44 -1.07 -15.84
N SER A 89 -31.14 -0.19 -16.55
CA SER A 89 -30.64 0.46 -17.77
C SER A 89 -29.85 1.75 -17.45
N PHE A 90 -29.42 1.93 -16.21
CA PHE A 90 -28.76 3.13 -15.69
C PHE A 90 -27.82 2.74 -14.54
N GLY A 91 -26.76 3.51 -14.34
CA GLY A 91 -25.85 3.35 -13.22
C GLY A 91 -26.24 4.27 -12.06
N ILE A 92 -26.19 3.75 -10.83
CA ILE A 92 -26.18 4.56 -9.61
C ILE A 92 -24.76 4.52 -9.09
N SER A 93 -24.11 5.67 -9.02
CA SER A 93 -22.77 5.81 -8.44
C SER A 93 -22.88 6.72 -7.23
N SER A 94 -22.36 6.26 -6.09
CA SER A 94 -22.21 7.07 -4.89
C SER A 94 -20.74 7.20 -4.53
N ALA A 95 -20.39 8.33 -3.89
CA ALA A 95 -19.02 8.57 -3.45
C ALA A 95 -18.48 7.41 -2.58
N ASP A 96 -19.34 6.81 -1.72
CA ASP A 96 -18.92 5.67 -0.91
C ASP A 96 -18.72 4.39 -1.73
N ALA A 97 -19.41 4.20 -2.85
CA ALA A 97 -19.18 3.04 -3.71
C ALA A 97 -17.77 3.12 -4.32
N ILE A 98 -17.36 4.31 -4.77
CA ILE A 98 -16.01 4.57 -5.28
C ILE A 98 -14.98 4.38 -4.16
N ALA A 99 -15.23 4.92 -2.97
CA ALA A 99 -14.35 4.76 -1.81
C ALA A 99 -14.21 3.29 -1.39
N THR A 100 -15.31 2.55 -1.37
CA THR A 100 -15.34 1.12 -1.03
C THR A 100 -14.55 0.30 -2.04
N GLN A 101 -14.74 0.56 -3.34
CA GLN A 101 -13.99 -0.10 -4.40
C GLN A 101 -12.48 0.20 -4.28
N PHE A 102 -12.12 1.45 -4.00
CA PHE A 102 -10.74 1.83 -3.74
C PHE A 102 -10.15 1.07 -2.55
N HIS A 103 -10.87 1.01 -1.42
CA HIS A 103 -10.46 0.23 -0.25
C HIS A 103 -10.30 -1.27 -0.54
N GLN A 104 -11.17 -1.86 -1.35
CA GLN A 104 -11.04 -3.26 -1.77
C GLN A 104 -9.78 -3.49 -2.60
N ILE A 105 -9.50 -2.63 -3.57
CA ILE A 105 -8.30 -2.72 -4.41
C ILE A 105 -7.04 -2.55 -3.54
N THR A 106 -6.98 -1.49 -2.72
CA THR A 106 -5.84 -1.26 -1.82
C THR A 106 -5.66 -2.39 -0.82
N GLY A 107 -6.76 -2.95 -0.30
CA GLY A 107 -6.72 -4.10 0.61
C GLY A 107 -6.15 -5.35 -0.06
N MET A 108 -6.53 -5.62 -1.31
CA MET A 108 -5.98 -6.74 -2.08
C MET A 108 -4.47 -6.56 -2.35
N VAL A 109 -4.06 -5.35 -2.74
CA VAL A 109 -2.64 -5.02 -2.92
C VAL A 109 -1.86 -5.23 -1.62
N ALA A 110 -2.39 -4.73 -0.49
CA ALA A 110 -1.76 -4.90 0.82
C ALA A 110 -1.60 -6.39 1.19
N LEU A 111 -2.62 -7.22 0.93
CA LEU A 111 -2.57 -8.66 1.18
C LEU A 111 -1.46 -9.32 0.35
N VAL A 112 -1.41 -9.04 -0.95
CA VAL A 112 -0.38 -9.58 -1.84
C VAL A 112 1.02 -9.14 -1.39
N THR A 113 1.19 -7.87 -1.01
CA THR A 113 2.45 -7.37 -0.46
C THR A 113 2.85 -8.13 0.79
N ILE A 114 1.94 -8.35 1.74
CA ILE A 114 2.23 -9.12 2.97
C ILE A 114 2.72 -10.53 2.61
N VAL A 115 2.08 -11.22 1.67
CA VAL A 115 2.48 -12.57 1.24
C VAL A 115 3.89 -12.56 0.65
N ILE A 116 4.16 -11.68 -0.31
CA ILE A 116 5.46 -11.59 -0.98
C ILE A 116 6.56 -11.17 0.02
N SER A 117 6.29 -10.18 0.86
CA SER A 117 7.21 -9.76 1.91
C SER A 117 7.51 -10.88 2.91
N SER A 118 6.50 -11.68 3.28
CA SER A 118 6.69 -12.82 4.19
C SER A 118 7.61 -13.89 3.59
N ILE A 119 7.45 -14.18 2.29
CA ILE A 119 8.35 -15.10 1.58
C ILE A 119 9.77 -14.53 1.54
N GLY A 120 9.93 -13.24 1.25
CA GLY A 120 11.22 -12.56 1.28
C GLY A 120 11.90 -12.61 2.65
N LEU A 121 11.13 -12.38 3.72
CA LEU A 121 11.61 -12.52 5.11
C LEU A 121 12.03 -13.96 5.42
N MET A 122 11.30 -14.96 4.93
CA MET A 122 11.65 -16.36 5.12
C MET A 122 12.97 -16.72 4.41
N ILE A 123 13.14 -16.29 3.16
CA ILE A 123 14.39 -16.49 2.39
C ILE A 123 15.57 -15.80 3.10
N GLY A 124 15.38 -14.55 3.53
CA GLY A 124 16.38 -13.80 4.30
C GLY A 124 16.73 -14.49 5.61
N GLY A 125 15.73 -14.98 6.34
CA GLY A 125 15.89 -15.72 7.60
C GLY A 125 16.68 -17.02 7.43
N VAL A 126 16.39 -17.80 6.39
CA VAL A 126 17.19 -19.00 6.04
C VAL A 126 18.64 -18.64 5.70
N GLY A 127 18.86 -17.51 5.00
CA GLY A 127 20.19 -16.98 4.74
C GLY A 127 20.97 -16.67 6.02
N VAL A 128 20.34 -15.97 6.97
CA VAL A 128 20.91 -15.68 8.29
C VAL A 128 21.23 -16.98 9.03
N MET A 129 20.31 -17.94 9.03
CA MET A 129 20.53 -19.25 9.66
C MET A 129 21.78 -19.95 9.09
N ASN A 130 21.95 -19.95 7.77
CA ASN A 130 23.08 -20.60 7.11
C ASN A 130 24.43 -19.93 7.45
N ILE A 131 24.47 -18.59 7.41
CA ILE A 131 25.68 -17.83 7.80
C ILE A 131 26.01 -18.11 9.27
N MET A 132 25.01 -18.16 10.14
CA MET A 132 25.20 -18.46 11.55
C MET A 132 25.70 -19.90 11.75
N LEU A 133 25.15 -20.89 11.05
CA LEU A 133 25.65 -22.28 11.11
C LEU A 133 27.12 -22.38 10.67
N MET A 134 27.49 -21.68 9.60
CA MET A 134 28.88 -21.60 9.12
C MET A 134 29.80 -20.95 10.15
N SER A 135 29.37 -19.85 10.77
CA SER A 135 30.14 -19.16 11.81
C SER A 135 30.40 -20.04 13.04
N VAL A 136 29.45 -20.91 13.40
CA VAL A 136 29.62 -21.86 14.51
C VAL A 136 30.69 -22.88 14.19
N THR A 137 30.72 -23.38 12.95
CA THR A 137 31.74 -24.34 12.51
C THR A 137 33.14 -23.71 12.46
N GLU A 138 33.26 -22.48 11.96
CA GLU A 138 34.55 -21.75 11.93
C GLU A 138 35.06 -21.43 13.33
N ARG A 139 34.18 -21.00 14.23
CA ARG A 139 34.53 -20.60 15.61
C ARG A 139 34.44 -21.75 16.62
N THR A 140 34.41 -23.01 16.18
CA THR A 140 34.22 -24.19 17.06
C THR A 140 35.22 -24.23 18.21
N ARG A 141 36.52 -24.00 17.92
CA ARG A 141 37.60 -24.01 18.91
C ARG A 141 37.44 -22.91 19.95
N GLU A 142 37.07 -21.70 19.55
CA GLU A 142 36.82 -20.58 20.46
C GLU A 142 35.66 -20.85 21.43
N ILE A 143 34.58 -21.45 20.91
CA ILE A 143 33.41 -21.85 21.71
C ILE A 143 33.79 -22.96 22.71
N GLY A 144 34.65 -23.89 22.30
CA GLY A 144 35.22 -24.94 23.15
C GLY A 144 36.01 -24.36 24.32
N VAL A 145 36.92 -23.42 24.05
CA VAL A 145 37.70 -22.72 25.08
C VAL A 145 36.78 -21.99 26.06
N ARG A 146 35.77 -21.25 25.59
CA ARG A 146 34.81 -20.55 26.47
C ARG A 146 34.06 -21.51 27.39
N LYS A 147 33.66 -22.68 26.90
CA LYS A 147 33.00 -23.69 27.74
C LYS A 147 33.95 -24.37 28.72
N ALA A 148 35.21 -24.61 28.34
CA ALA A 148 36.21 -25.19 29.22
C ALA A 148 36.52 -24.28 30.43
N ILE A 149 36.47 -22.95 30.24
CA ILE A 149 36.61 -21.97 31.33
C ILE A 149 35.31 -21.70 32.11
N GLY A 150 34.22 -22.42 31.82
CA GLY A 150 32.98 -22.41 32.62
C GLY A 150 31.80 -21.62 32.03
N ALA A 151 31.83 -21.17 30.77
CA ALA A 151 30.68 -20.51 30.16
C ALA A 151 29.46 -21.44 30.11
N ARG A 152 28.29 -20.95 30.52
CA ARG A 152 27.04 -21.73 30.52
C ARG A 152 26.45 -21.75 29.11
N ARG A 153 25.64 -22.77 28.81
CA ARG A 153 24.92 -22.88 27.51
C ARG A 153 24.13 -21.61 27.15
N ARG A 154 23.49 -20.98 28.15
CA ARG A 154 22.76 -19.71 27.99
C ARG A 154 23.63 -18.54 27.55
N ASP A 155 24.89 -18.50 27.97
CA ASP A 155 25.80 -17.40 27.65
C ASP A 155 26.19 -17.48 26.16
N ILE A 156 26.47 -18.70 25.68
CA ILE A 156 26.73 -18.97 24.26
C ILE A 156 25.48 -18.68 23.42
N ILE A 157 24.30 -19.15 23.85
CA ILE A 157 23.03 -18.87 23.15
C ILE A 157 22.80 -17.36 23.06
N GLY A 158 22.93 -16.64 24.18
CA GLY A 158 22.72 -15.19 24.23
C GLY A 158 23.65 -14.42 23.31
N GLN A 159 24.92 -14.83 23.22
CA GLN A 159 25.89 -14.22 22.30
C GLN A 159 25.48 -14.40 20.83
N PHE A 160 25.19 -15.63 20.41
CA PHE A 160 24.82 -15.89 19.02
C PHE A 160 23.47 -15.26 18.65
N LEU A 161 22.50 -15.25 19.57
CA LEU A 161 21.24 -14.54 19.36
C LEU A 161 21.46 -13.03 19.25
N ALA A 162 22.33 -12.45 20.08
CA ALA A 162 22.67 -11.03 19.97
C ALA A 162 23.33 -10.72 18.63
N GLU A 163 24.23 -11.56 18.11
CA GLU A 163 24.84 -11.42 16.78
C GLU A 163 23.80 -11.50 15.66
N ALA A 164 22.86 -12.45 15.73
CA ALA A 164 21.77 -12.57 14.76
C ALA A 164 20.81 -11.36 14.79
N ILE A 165 20.44 -10.89 15.98
CA ILE A 165 19.53 -9.76 16.17
C ILE A 165 20.21 -8.46 15.74
N THR A 166 21.49 -8.25 16.00
CA THR A 166 22.20 -7.04 15.54
C THR A 166 22.37 -7.03 14.03
N LEU A 167 22.69 -8.18 13.41
CA LEU A 167 22.78 -8.32 11.95
C LEU A 167 21.44 -8.02 11.27
N THR A 168 20.36 -8.67 11.73
CA THR A 168 19.01 -8.47 11.17
C THR A 168 18.42 -7.11 11.53
N GLY A 169 18.73 -6.57 12.70
CA GLY A 169 18.36 -5.21 13.10
C GLY A 169 19.04 -4.15 12.23
N ALA A 170 20.36 -4.27 11.99
CA ALA A 170 21.09 -3.39 11.09
C ALA A 170 20.56 -3.48 9.66
N GLY A 171 20.31 -4.69 9.15
CA GLY A 171 19.65 -4.90 7.87
C GLY A 171 18.25 -4.26 7.80
N GLY A 172 17.47 -4.35 8.87
CA GLY A 172 16.16 -3.72 8.99
C GLY A 172 16.23 -2.20 8.95
N VAL A 173 17.18 -1.59 9.65
CA VAL A 173 17.42 -0.13 9.61
C VAL A 173 17.84 0.32 8.21
N ILE A 174 18.76 -0.41 7.56
CA ILE A 174 19.17 -0.11 6.18
C ILE A 174 17.97 -0.24 5.23
N GLY A 175 17.14 -1.28 5.39
CA GLY A 175 15.92 -1.47 4.62
C GLY A 175 14.93 -0.32 4.77
N VAL A 176 14.75 0.20 5.99
CA VAL A 176 13.92 1.39 6.26
C VAL A 176 14.48 2.62 5.55
N LEU A 177 15.79 2.85 5.61
CA LEU A 177 16.42 3.99 4.93
C LEU A 177 16.23 3.93 3.41
N ILE A 178 16.42 2.74 2.82
CA ILE A 178 16.16 2.50 1.40
C ILE A 178 14.67 2.75 1.09
N SER A 179 13.75 2.24 1.91
CA SER A 179 12.30 2.44 1.73
C SER A 179 11.92 3.91 1.78
N PHE A 180 12.54 4.69 2.67
CA PHE A 180 12.32 6.13 2.76
C PHE A 180 12.83 6.85 1.51
N GLY A 181 14.01 6.48 1.01
CA GLY A 181 14.56 7.00 -0.24
C GLY A 181 13.67 6.72 -1.45
N VAL A 182 13.12 5.50 -1.54
CA VAL A 182 12.15 5.12 -2.58
C VAL A 182 10.85 5.94 -2.43
N SER A 183 10.35 6.10 -1.20
CA SER A 183 9.16 6.93 -0.95
C SER A 183 9.37 8.37 -1.42
N LEU A 184 10.53 8.97 -1.14
CA LEU A 184 10.87 10.33 -1.57
C LEU A 184 10.96 10.44 -3.10
N LEU A 185 11.57 9.44 -3.75
CA LEU A 185 11.64 9.38 -5.21
C LEU A 185 10.23 9.35 -5.83
N ILE A 186 9.32 8.57 -5.25
CA ILE A 186 7.93 8.49 -5.70
C ILE A 186 7.23 9.83 -5.50
N SER A 187 7.41 10.52 -4.37
CA SER A 187 6.82 11.85 -4.16
C SER A 187 7.28 12.87 -5.20
N LEU A 188 8.55 12.79 -5.61
CA LEU A 188 9.13 13.70 -6.62
C LEU A 188 8.57 13.44 -8.02
N ILE A 189 8.39 12.16 -8.39
CA ILE A 189 7.86 11.77 -9.71
C ILE A 189 6.34 11.99 -9.76
N PHE A 190 5.63 11.74 -8.66
CA PHE A 190 4.17 11.82 -8.55
C PHE A 190 3.75 12.74 -7.39
N PRO A 191 3.77 14.07 -7.57
CA PRO A 191 3.49 15.04 -6.49
C PRO A 191 2.05 14.98 -5.94
N SER A 192 1.12 14.40 -6.71
CA SER A 192 -0.27 14.21 -6.32
C SER A 192 -0.49 12.98 -5.43
N LEU A 193 0.52 12.13 -5.25
CA LEU A 193 0.45 10.97 -4.38
C LEU A 193 0.91 11.34 -2.96
N PRO A 194 0.02 11.30 -1.95
CA PRO A 194 0.41 11.50 -0.56
C PRO A 194 1.16 10.28 -0.05
N THR A 195 2.47 10.24 -0.29
CA THR A 195 3.37 9.23 0.28
C THR A 195 3.76 9.66 1.69
N SER A 196 3.25 8.95 2.70
CA SER A 196 3.69 9.13 4.09
C SER A 196 4.15 7.79 4.63
N VAL A 197 5.33 7.78 5.26
CA VAL A 197 5.86 6.61 5.97
C VAL A 197 5.61 6.86 7.45
N PRO A 198 4.57 6.26 8.06
CA PRO A 198 4.25 6.54 9.44
C PRO A 198 5.27 5.88 10.37
N MET A 199 5.60 6.54 11.49
CA MET A 199 6.64 6.08 12.41
C MET A 199 6.35 4.68 12.97
N TRP A 200 5.08 4.33 13.18
CA TRP A 200 4.70 3.00 13.67
C TRP A 200 5.11 1.89 12.67
N ALA A 201 5.04 2.14 11.37
CA ALA A 201 5.43 1.16 10.35
C ALA A 201 6.95 0.95 10.33
N VAL A 202 7.72 2.02 10.55
CA VAL A 202 9.19 1.95 10.71
C VAL A 202 9.55 1.07 11.91
N VAL A 203 8.99 1.36 13.08
CA VAL A 203 9.25 0.59 14.29
C VAL A 203 8.84 -0.88 14.12
N THR A 204 7.66 -1.11 13.55
CA THR A 204 7.15 -2.48 13.29
C THR A 204 8.07 -3.23 12.32
N GLY A 205 8.52 -2.59 11.23
CA GLY A 205 9.41 -3.21 10.26
C GLY A 205 10.75 -3.64 10.86
N VAL A 206 11.36 -2.78 11.68
CA VAL A 206 12.62 -3.11 12.38
C VAL A 206 12.41 -4.25 13.37
N LEU A 207 11.32 -4.21 14.17
CA LEU A 207 11.00 -5.27 15.12
C LEU A 207 10.74 -6.62 14.44
N VAL A 208 10.03 -6.62 13.30
CA VAL A 208 9.81 -7.83 12.50
C VAL A 208 11.14 -8.37 11.98
N SER A 209 12.03 -7.51 11.48
CA SER A 209 13.37 -7.92 11.03
C SER A 209 14.18 -8.58 12.16
N MET A 210 14.21 -7.96 13.34
CA MET A 210 14.90 -8.52 14.52
C MET A 210 14.26 -9.83 14.99
N SER A 211 12.93 -9.96 14.88
CA SER A 211 12.21 -11.19 15.23
C SER A 211 12.57 -12.35 14.29
N VAL A 212 12.82 -12.08 13.01
CA VAL A 212 13.34 -13.09 12.06
C VAL A 212 14.73 -13.55 12.50
N GLY A 213 15.62 -12.64 12.88
CA GLY A 213 16.94 -12.98 13.41
C GLY A 213 16.89 -13.83 14.67
N LEU A 214 15.97 -13.52 15.59
CA LEU A 214 15.72 -14.33 16.79
C LEU A 214 15.24 -15.75 16.42
N PHE A 215 14.24 -15.86 15.54
CA PHE A 215 13.65 -17.15 15.17
C PHE A 215 14.65 -18.06 14.43
N PHE A 216 15.28 -17.55 13.38
CA PHE A 216 16.23 -18.32 12.57
C PHE A 216 17.61 -18.48 13.20
N GLY A 217 18.00 -17.57 14.11
CA GLY A 217 19.25 -17.65 14.89
C GLY A 217 19.16 -18.63 16.07
N MET A 218 17.96 -19.01 16.50
CA MET A 218 17.77 -19.91 17.65
C MET A 218 18.41 -21.29 17.42
N TYR A 219 18.16 -21.90 16.27
CA TYR A 219 18.70 -23.22 15.94
C TYR A 219 20.24 -23.28 15.97
N PRO A 220 20.97 -22.42 15.23
CA PRO A 220 22.44 -22.42 15.28
C PRO A 220 22.99 -22.07 16.66
N ALA A 221 22.36 -21.14 17.40
CA ALA A 221 22.76 -20.78 18.76
C ALA A 221 22.67 -21.99 19.71
N VAL A 222 21.60 -22.77 19.63
CA VAL A 222 21.44 -24.01 20.41
C VAL A 222 22.49 -25.04 19.99
N LYS A 223 22.76 -25.19 18.69
CA LYS A 223 23.78 -26.11 18.18
C LYS A 223 25.16 -25.76 18.74
N ALA A 224 25.55 -24.49 18.72
CA ALA A 224 26.81 -23.99 19.27
C ALA A 224 26.95 -24.28 20.78
N ALA A 225 25.88 -24.03 21.54
CA ALA A 225 25.86 -24.25 22.98
C ALA A 225 25.96 -25.73 23.37
N ARG A 226 25.58 -26.65 22.47
CA ARG A 226 25.62 -28.11 22.70
C ARG A 226 26.95 -28.78 22.32
N LEU A 227 27.90 -28.08 21.68
CA LEU A 227 29.22 -28.65 21.38
C LEU A 227 29.92 -29.13 22.66
N ASP A 228 30.60 -30.28 22.62
CA ASP A 228 31.41 -30.75 23.74
C ASP A 228 32.75 -29.97 23.77
N PRO A 229 33.17 -29.36 24.89
CA PRO A 229 34.46 -28.69 24.97
C PRO A 229 35.65 -29.61 24.67
N VAL A 230 35.56 -30.91 24.96
CA VAL A 230 36.63 -31.87 24.66
C VAL A 230 36.76 -32.07 23.15
N ASP A 231 35.65 -32.30 22.45
CA ASP A 231 35.65 -32.48 21.00
C ASP A 231 36.02 -31.19 20.26
N ALA A 232 35.56 -30.04 20.75
CA ALA A 232 35.84 -28.74 20.16
C ALA A 232 37.33 -28.33 20.23
N LEU A 233 38.09 -28.85 21.20
CA LEU A 233 39.53 -28.61 21.34
C LEU A 233 40.38 -29.64 20.58
N ARG A 234 39.78 -30.77 20.19
CA ARG A 234 40.43 -31.86 19.47
C ARG A 234 40.37 -31.72 17.95
N TYR A 235 39.58 -30.76 17.47
CA TYR A 235 39.48 -30.38 16.07
C TYR A 235 40.76 -29.63 15.64
N GLU A 236 41.54 -30.24 14.73
CA GLU A 236 42.50 -29.55 13.86
C GLU A 236 41.76 -28.88 12.69
#